data_AF-A0A2G6Q4F3-F1
#
_entry.id   AF-A0A2G6Q4F3-F1
#
_cell.length_a   1.000
_cell.length_b   1.000
_cell.length_c   1.000
_cell.angle_alpha   90.00
_cell.angle_beta   90.00
_cell.angle_gamma   90.00
#
_symmetry.space_group_name_H-M   'P 1'
#
loop_
_entity.id
_entity.type
_entity.pdbx_description
1 polymer ?
#
loop_
_entity_poly.entity_id
_entity_poly.type
_entity_poly.pdbx_seq_one_letter_code
_entity_poly.pdbx_strand_id
1 'polypeptide(L)'
;NAGMCWASQDFVRILENVKARGILQSTFSYFFLEQNKIDKKKIQENFNLTAGELDIILNNPGKGEGIFRIGDSSVWIQTDPSDKEMMFIESNEAVLQELLNNMKKVQGYAG
;
A
#
# COMPACT_ATOMS: atom_id res chain seq x y z
N ASN A 1 -18.59 14.02 -10.70
CA ASN A 1 -17.85 12.86 -10.16
C ASN A 1 -16.45 13.29 -9.77
N ALA A 2 -16.13 13.19 -8.49
CA ALA A 2 -14.79 13.43 -7.96
C ALA A 2 -14.37 12.18 -7.16
N GLY A 3 -13.09 11.83 -7.23
CA GLY A 3 -12.50 10.73 -6.45
C GLY A 3 -11.52 11.29 -5.44
N MET A 4 -11.47 10.69 -4.26
CA MET A 4 -10.47 10.99 -3.23
C MET A 4 -9.67 9.71 -2.97
N CYS A 5 -8.36 9.79 -3.18
CA CYS A 5 -7.42 8.76 -2.79
C CYS A 5 -6.70 9.22 -1.52
N TRP A 6 -6.55 8.30 -0.57
CA TRP A 6 -5.76 8.51 0.63
C TRP A 6 -4.95 7.27 0.91
N ALA A 7 -3.78 7.46 1.52
CA ALA A 7 -2.87 6.39 1.88
C ALA A 7 -2.30 6.67 3.27
N SER A 8 -2.17 5.64 4.09
CA SER A 8 -1.57 5.73 5.41
C SER A 8 -0.85 4.43 5.73
N GLN A 9 0.28 4.54 6.43
CA GLN A 9 0.95 3.39 7.07
C GLN A 9 0.32 3.04 8.43
N ASP A 10 -0.45 3.97 9.01
CA ASP A 10 -1.12 3.84 10.30
C ASP A 10 -2.60 4.22 10.13
N PHE A 11 -3.42 3.24 9.76
CA PHE A 11 -4.87 3.44 9.62
C PHE A 11 -5.56 3.55 10.99
N VAL A 12 -4.92 3.06 12.06
CA VAL A 12 -5.47 3.07 13.42
C VAL A 12 -5.73 4.49 13.89
N ARG A 13 -4.82 5.42 13.60
CA ARG A 13 -5.04 6.85 13.87
C ARG A 13 -6.29 7.42 13.21
N ILE A 14 -6.60 6.97 12.00
CA ILE A 14 -7.80 7.39 11.27
C ILE A 14 -9.05 6.77 11.91
N LEU A 15 -8.96 5.49 12.28
CA LEU A 15 -10.04 4.75 12.92
C LEU A 15 -10.44 5.31 14.29
N GLU A 16 -9.46 5.71 15.10
CA GLU A 16 -9.65 6.20 16.47
C GLU A 16 -10.04 7.69 16.54
N ASN A 17 -9.75 8.46 15.48
CA ASN A 17 -10.11 9.87 15.42
C ASN A 17 -11.56 10.05 14.95
N VAL A 18 -12.41 10.57 15.84
CA VAL A 18 -13.85 10.82 15.58
C VAL A 18 -14.10 11.63 14.31
N LYS A 19 -13.25 12.62 14.00
CA LYS A 19 -13.40 13.47 12.81
C LYS A 19 -12.94 12.77 11.52
N ALA A 20 -11.97 11.86 11.62
CA ALA A 20 -11.38 11.18 10.46
C ALA A 20 -12.06 9.84 10.15
N ARG A 21 -12.76 9.24 11.12
CA ARG A 21 -13.43 7.94 10.98
C ARG A 21 -14.39 7.87 9.79
N GLY A 22 -15.03 8.98 9.43
CA GLY A 22 -15.90 9.08 8.25
C GLY A 22 -15.20 8.76 6.93
N ILE A 23 -13.87 8.91 6.86
CA ILE A 23 -13.08 8.54 5.68
C ILE A 23 -13.13 7.02 5.47
N LEU A 24 -12.96 6.22 6.53
CA LEU A 24 -13.04 4.76 6.43
C LEU A 24 -14.45 4.30 6.05
N GLN A 25 -15.47 4.94 6.60
CA GLN A 25 -16.87 4.56 6.33
C GLN A 25 -17.32 4.92 4.91
N SER A 26 -16.77 5.99 4.33
CA SER A 26 -17.11 6.45 2.97
C SER A 26 -16.22 5.87 1.87
N THR A 27 -15.09 5.27 2.24
CA THR A 27 -14.17 4.64 1.27
C THR A 27 -14.74 3.32 0.77
N PHE A 28 -15.01 3.26 -0.54
CA PHE A 28 -15.59 2.07 -1.18
C PHE A 28 -14.54 1.04 -1.64
N SER A 29 -13.33 1.49 -1.94
CA SER A 29 -12.24 0.66 -2.43
C SER A 29 -10.99 0.81 -1.58
N TYR A 30 -10.38 -0.30 -1.21
CA TYR A 30 -9.18 -0.37 -0.41
C TYR A 30 -8.09 -1.15 -1.13
N PHE A 31 -6.86 -0.67 -1.08
CA PHE A 31 -5.70 -1.46 -1.46
C PHE A 31 -4.84 -1.71 -0.22
N PHE A 32 -4.92 -2.92 0.32
CA PHE A 32 -4.14 -3.36 1.47
C PHE A 32 -2.83 -3.98 0.99
N LEU A 33 -1.71 -3.31 1.25
CA LEU A 33 -0.38 -3.91 1.20
C LEU A 33 -0.08 -4.59 2.55
N GLU A 34 1.17 -4.99 2.77
CA GLU A 34 1.63 -5.53 4.06
C GLU A 34 1.13 -4.72 5.27
N GLN A 35 0.53 -5.41 6.23
CA GLN A 35 0.00 -4.83 7.47
C GLN A 35 0.72 -5.41 8.70
N ASN A 36 0.76 -4.63 9.77
CA ASN A 36 1.33 -5.08 11.03
C ASN A 36 0.41 -6.11 11.72
N LYS A 37 1.00 -7.22 12.19
CA LYS A 37 0.29 -8.28 12.94
C LYS A 37 -0.39 -7.76 14.20
N ILE A 38 0.14 -6.70 14.81
CA ILE A 38 -0.45 -6.05 15.99
C ILE A 38 -1.85 -5.50 15.69
N ASP A 39 -2.09 -5.04 14.45
CA ASP A 39 -3.35 -4.42 14.05
C ASP A 39 -4.38 -5.41 13.50
N LYS A 40 -4.04 -6.71 13.46
CA LYS A 40 -4.89 -7.79 12.93
C LYS A 40 -6.34 -7.71 13.42
N LYS A 41 -6.53 -7.52 14.73
CA LYS A 41 -7.86 -7.45 15.34
C LYS A 41 -8.66 -6.25 14.82
N LYS A 42 -8.03 -5.07 14.74
CA LYS A 42 -8.68 -3.85 14.22
C LYS A 42 -9.01 -4.00 12.74
N ILE A 43 -8.16 -4.66 11.96
CA ILE A 43 -8.44 -4.90 10.54
C ILE A 43 -9.65 -5.83 10.39
N GLN A 44 -9.66 -6.94 11.13
CA GLN A 44 -10.76 -7.92 11.13
C GLN A 44 -12.11 -7.28 11.47
N GLU A 45 -12.15 -6.48 12.53
CA GLU A 45 -13.39 -5.88 13.03
C GLU A 45 -13.95 -4.77 12.13
N ASN A 46 -13.12 -4.15 11.26
CA ASN A 46 -13.51 -2.95 10.51
C ASN A 46 -13.57 -3.13 8.98
N PHE A 47 -12.89 -4.13 8.41
CA PHE A 47 -12.82 -4.30 6.94
C PHE A 47 -13.42 -5.61 6.42
N ASN A 48 -13.97 -6.46 7.30
CA ASN A 48 -14.67 -7.71 6.95
C ASN A 48 -13.90 -8.61 5.97
N LEU A 49 -12.58 -8.70 6.17
CA LEU A 49 -11.70 -9.55 5.38
C LEU A 49 -11.80 -11.01 5.84
N THR A 50 -11.78 -11.93 4.88
CA THR A 50 -11.68 -13.37 5.10
C THR A 50 -10.34 -13.75 5.72
N ALA A 51 -10.26 -14.95 6.29
CA ALA A 51 -9.02 -15.48 6.86
C ALA A 51 -7.88 -15.56 5.82
N GLY A 52 -8.19 -15.88 4.56
CA GLY A 52 -7.21 -15.95 3.48
C GLY A 52 -6.68 -14.58 3.06
N GLU A 53 -7.56 -13.57 2.93
CA GLU A 53 -7.14 -12.19 2.64
C GLU A 53 -6.23 -11.62 3.73
N LEU A 54 -6.56 -11.91 4.99
CA LEU A 54 -5.73 -11.51 6.13
C LEU A 54 -4.39 -12.22 6.15
N ASP A 55 -4.35 -13.50 5.77
CA ASP A 55 -3.12 -14.26 5.69
C ASP A 55 -2.15 -13.62 4.69
N ILE A 56 -2.65 -13.26 3.50
CA ILE A 56 -1.86 -12.59 2.45
C ILE A 56 -1.22 -11.30 2.96
N ILE A 57 -1.98 -10.41 3.61
CA ILE A 57 -1.45 -9.09 4.01
C ILE A 57 -0.68 -9.12 5.34
N LEU A 58 -0.78 -10.18 6.16
CA LEU A 58 -0.12 -10.26 7.48
C LEU A 58 1.07 -11.20 7.51
N ASN A 59 1.19 -12.16 6.59
CA ASN A 59 2.25 -13.17 6.60
C ASN A 59 3.30 -12.94 5.51
N ASN A 60 3.94 -11.76 5.57
CA ASN A 60 5.09 -11.37 4.77
C ASN A 60 4.83 -11.51 3.24
N PRO A 61 3.88 -10.72 2.70
CA PRO A 61 3.64 -10.68 1.27
C PRO A 61 4.92 -10.25 0.52
N GLY A 62 5.01 -10.62 -0.75
CA GLY A 62 6.03 -10.12 -1.65
C GLY A 62 6.00 -8.59 -1.75
N LYS A 63 7.11 -7.98 -2.18
CA LYS A 63 7.15 -6.54 -2.40
C LYS A 63 6.08 -6.14 -3.44
N GLY A 64 5.23 -5.18 -3.06
CA GLY A 64 4.14 -4.68 -3.91
C GLY A 64 2.90 -5.58 -3.92
N GLU A 65 2.90 -6.68 -3.17
CA GLU A 65 1.80 -7.63 -3.10
C GLU A 65 0.77 -7.25 -2.04
N GLY A 66 -0.50 -7.49 -2.35
CA GLY A 66 -1.59 -7.14 -1.44
C GLY A 66 -2.99 -7.49 -1.96
N ILE A 67 -4.00 -7.09 -1.20
CA ILE A 67 -5.41 -7.28 -1.51
C ILE A 67 -6.01 -5.96 -1.98
N PHE A 68 -6.54 -5.93 -3.20
CA PHE A 68 -7.39 -4.85 -3.66
C PHE A 68 -8.85 -5.25 -3.52
N ARG A 69 -9.58 -4.52 -2.67
CA ARG A 69 -10.98 -4.76 -2.31
C ARG A 69 -11.86 -3.64 -2.83
N ILE A 70 -13.00 -4.00 -3.44
CA ILE A 70 -14.05 -3.09 -3.89
C ILE A 70 -15.38 -3.62 -3.33
N GLY A 71 -15.98 -2.87 -2.39
CA GLY A 71 -17.16 -3.32 -1.67
C GLY A 71 -16.90 -4.65 -0.97
N ASP A 72 -17.56 -5.71 -1.44
CA ASP A 72 -17.44 -7.08 -0.89
C ASP A 72 -16.56 -8.03 -1.72
N SER A 73 -16.07 -7.58 -2.87
CA SER A 73 -15.20 -8.37 -3.74
C SER A 73 -13.75 -7.96 -3.56
N SER A 74 -12.84 -8.93 -3.70
CA SER A 74 -11.42 -8.70 -3.58
C SER A 74 -10.62 -9.51 -4.59
N VAL A 75 -9.46 -8.97 -4.93
CA VAL A 75 -8.46 -9.61 -5.79
C VAL A 75 -7.10 -9.50 -5.14
N TRP A 76 -6.31 -10.58 -5.27
CA TRP A 76 -4.91 -10.60 -4.89
C TRP A 76 -4.09 -10.06 -6.08
N ILE A 77 -3.32 -9.01 -5.84
CA ILE A 77 -2.55 -8.32 -6.88
C ILE A 77 -1.13 -8.02 -6.40
N GLN A 78 -0.21 -7.91 -7.34
CA GLN A 78 1.15 -7.44 -7.11
C GLN A 78 1.44 -6.26 -8.05
N THR A 79 2.01 -5.20 -7.50
CA THR A 79 2.47 -4.05 -8.29
C THR A 79 3.85 -4.29 -8.86
N ASP A 80 4.07 -3.75 -10.06
CA ASP A 80 5.36 -3.77 -10.76
C ASP A 80 5.67 -2.36 -11.29
N PRO A 81 5.97 -1.39 -10.40
CA PRO A 81 6.31 -0.04 -10.83
C PRO A 81 7.69 -0.03 -11.49
N SER A 82 7.84 0.79 -12.53
CA SER A 82 9.14 1.03 -13.16
C SER A 82 10.09 1.76 -12.21
N ASP A 83 11.41 1.64 -12.44
CA ASP A 83 12.43 2.37 -11.66
C ASP A 83 12.18 3.89 -11.66
N LYS A 84 11.64 4.43 -12.75
CA LYS A 84 11.29 5.85 -12.86
C LYS A 84 10.15 6.26 -11.92
N GLU A 85 9.12 5.44 -11.84
CA GLU A 85 8.00 5.67 -10.92
C GLU A 85 8.47 5.49 -9.47
N MET A 86 9.32 4.51 -9.21
CA MET A 86 9.87 4.27 -7.87
C MET A 86 10.73 5.44 -7.37
N MET A 87 11.58 6.02 -8.22
CA MET A 87 12.36 7.21 -7.86
C MET A 87 11.48 8.42 -7.54
N PHE A 88 10.37 8.59 -8.27
CA PHE A 88 9.47 9.72 -8.05
C PHE A 88 8.82 9.68 -6.65
N ILE A 89 8.55 8.48 -6.15
CA ILE A 89 7.92 8.28 -4.83
C ILE A 89 8.94 8.10 -3.69
N GLU A 90 10.23 8.00 -4.01
CA GLU A 90 11.27 7.75 -3.01
C GLU A 90 11.47 8.99 -2.12
N SER A 91 11.33 8.77 -0.81
CA SER A 91 11.47 9.80 0.22
C SER A 91 12.83 9.78 0.90
N ASN A 92 13.58 8.67 0.78
CA ASN A 92 14.89 8.51 1.35
C ASN A 92 15.98 8.95 0.34
N GLU A 93 16.67 10.04 0.67
CA GLU A 93 17.72 10.59 -0.18
C GLU A 93 18.85 9.60 -0.50
N ALA A 94 19.25 8.73 0.45
CA ALA A 94 20.32 7.76 0.22
C ALA A 94 19.92 6.71 -0.83
N VAL A 95 18.69 6.21 -0.74
CA VAL A 95 18.14 5.24 -1.71
C VAL A 95 17.94 5.91 -3.06
N LEU A 96 17.45 7.15 -3.09
CA LEU A 96 17.31 7.92 -4.32
C LEU A 96 18.65 8.12 -5.04
N GLN A 97 19.71 8.47 -4.31
CA GLN A 97 21.05 8.61 -4.88
C GLN A 97 21.56 7.29 -5.47
N GLU A 98 21.29 6.16 -4.82
CA GLU A 98 21.65 4.84 -5.34
C GLU A 98 20.92 4.52 -6.65
N LEU A 99 19.60 4.75 -6.71
CA LEU A 99 18.79 4.57 -7.92
C LEU A 99 19.30 5.44 -9.08
N LEU A 100 19.59 6.71 -8.82
CA LEU A 100 20.16 7.63 -9.81
C LEU A 100 21.53 7.17 -10.33
N ASN A 101 22.38 6.65 -9.44
CA ASN A 101 23.68 6.11 -9.82
C ASN A 101 23.57 4.86 -10.68
N ASN A 102 22.62 3.97 -10.36
CA ASN A 102 22.38 2.75 -11.14
C ASN A 102 21.87 3.07 -12.55
N MET A 103 20.96 4.04 -12.70
CA MET A 103 20.53 4.48 -14.03
C MET A 103 21.65 5.12 -14.85
N LYS A 104 22.51 5.93 -14.24
CA LYS A 104 23.68 6.50 -14.94
C LYS A 104 24.62 5.41 -15.46
N LYS A 105 24.80 4.32 -14.71
CA LYS A 105 25.57 3.16 -15.18
C LYS A 105 24.88 2.49 -16.37
N VAL A 106 23.57 2.27 -16.32
CA VAL A 106 22.83 1.62 -17.41
C VAL A 106 22.81 2.48 -18.69
N GLN A 107 22.62 3.80 -18.57
CA GLN A 107 22.64 4.72 -19.72
C GLN A 107 24.05 5.04 -20.23
N GLY A 108 25.06 5.02 -19.36
CA GLY A 108 26.46 5.25 -19.72
C GLY A 108 27.13 4.11 -20.49
N TYR A 109 26.46 2.95 -20.66
CA TYR A 109 26.89 1.85 -21.52
C TYR A 109 26.31 1.92 -22.95
N ALA A 110 25.62 3.00 -23.30
CA ALA A 110 25.22 3.32 -24.67
C ALA A 110 26.15 4.38 -25.33
N GLY A 111 27.44 4.32 -24.97
CA GLY A 111 28.51 5.11 -25.58
C GLY A 111 29.09 4.45 -26.83
#